data_AF-A0A497R085-F1
#
_entry.id   AF-A0A497R085-F1
#
_cell.length_a   1.000
_cell.length_b   1.000
_cell.length_c   1.000
_cell.angle_alpha   90.00
_cell.angle_beta   90.00
_cell.angle_gamma   90.00
#
_symmetry.space_group_name_H-M   'P 1'
#
loop_
_entity.id
_entity.type
_entity.pdbx_description
1 polymer ?
#
loop_
_entity_poly.entity_id
_entity_poly.type
_entity_poly.pdbx_seq_one_letter_code
_entity_poly.pdbx_strand_id
1 'polypeptide(L)'
;MTYNERILVISSCSAAKDDSIVIPFGWKVVDPSYYLDHNKLLTMLISLRKTVFSDPRARVGKNVTYAFDLYVRKGRAYKDLFKHNYDRIKELLVESNIVEWFFLSGGFGIIHALEKAHRYQATFNYNIAHQRNIPYTAKIWNGTLVKICDHIFSKFTPTWVYVFGSKDYTDFIKRTQYWKKSEK
;
A
#
# COMPACT_ATOMS: atom_id res chain seq x y z
N MET A 1 27.35 -7.56 -15.12
CA MET A 1 26.43 -7.24 -14.01
C MET A 1 25.06 -6.99 -14.62
N THR A 2 24.14 -7.93 -14.53
CA THR A 2 22.75 -7.71 -14.97
C THR A 2 22.11 -6.76 -13.98
N TYR A 3 21.92 -5.50 -14.37
CA TYR A 3 21.04 -4.59 -13.66
C TYR A 3 19.65 -5.23 -13.70
N ASN A 4 19.19 -5.77 -12.58
CA ASN A 4 17.79 -6.17 -12.46
C ASN A 4 16.99 -4.87 -12.41
N GLU A 5 16.49 -4.44 -13.56
CA GLU A 5 15.58 -3.31 -13.66
C GLU A 5 14.38 -3.60 -12.77
N ARG A 6 14.22 -2.79 -11.72
CA ARG A 6 13.04 -2.85 -10.85
C ARG A 6 12.16 -1.65 -11.06
N ILE A 7 10.89 -1.90 -11.24
CA ILE A 7 9.83 -0.92 -11.33
C ILE A 7 9.12 -0.90 -9.99
N LEU A 8 9.07 0.27 -9.36
CA LEU A 8 8.30 0.48 -8.14
C LEU A 8 7.07 1.31 -8.45
N VAL A 9 5.89 0.72 -8.21
CA VAL A 9 4.61 1.39 -8.34
C VAL A 9 4.08 1.71 -6.93
N ILE A 10 3.73 2.96 -6.67
CA ILE A 10 3.12 3.38 -5.41
C ILE A 10 1.82 4.10 -5.72
N SER A 11 0.70 3.57 -5.23
CA SER A 11 -0.61 4.14 -5.50
C SER A 11 -1.49 4.33 -4.26
N SER A 12 -2.49 5.20 -4.31
CA SER A 12 -3.43 5.37 -3.19
C SER A 12 -4.38 4.17 -3.07
N CYS A 13 -4.67 3.71 -1.86
CA CYS A 13 -5.74 2.73 -1.63
C CYS A 13 -7.11 3.24 -2.13
N SER A 14 -8.07 2.33 -2.29
CA SER A 14 -9.45 2.70 -2.64
C SER A 14 -10.38 2.76 -1.42
N ALA A 15 -11.36 3.67 -1.48
CA ALA A 15 -12.38 3.79 -0.44
C ALA A 15 -13.24 2.52 -0.35
N ALA A 16 -13.74 2.06 -1.50
CA ALA A 16 -14.48 0.81 -1.63
C ALA A 16 -13.51 -0.37 -1.76
N LYS A 17 -13.75 -1.43 -0.98
CA LYS A 17 -12.86 -2.58 -0.85
C LYS A 17 -13.62 -3.88 -1.10
N ASP A 18 -12.99 -4.82 -1.77
CA ASP A 18 -13.54 -6.16 -2.06
C ASP A 18 -12.65 -7.25 -1.48
N ASP A 19 -13.08 -7.84 -0.36
CA ASP A 19 -12.40 -8.95 0.31
C ASP A 19 -13.10 -10.30 0.05
N SER A 20 -13.83 -10.42 -1.06
CA SER A 20 -14.50 -11.69 -1.45
C SER A 20 -13.56 -12.71 -2.10
N ILE A 21 -12.42 -12.26 -2.63
CA ILE A 21 -11.47 -13.15 -3.32
C ILE A 21 -10.54 -13.81 -2.32
N VAL A 22 -10.53 -15.15 -2.33
CA VAL A 22 -9.61 -15.94 -1.53
C VAL A 22 -8.24 -15.95 -2.22
N ILE A 23 -7.18 -15.80 -1.42
CA ILE A 23 -5.81 -16.00 -1.90
C ILE A 23 -5.65 -17.46 -2.32
N PRO A 24 -5.28 -17.76 -3.58
CA PRO A 24 -5.12 -19.13 -4.02
C PRO A 24 -4.03 -19.86 -3.22
N PHE A 25 -4.24 -21.15 -2.96
CA PHE A 25 -3.27 -21.96 -2.24
C PHE A 25 -1.93 -22.05 -3.00
N GLY A 26 -0.82 -21.96 -2.28
CA GLY A 26 0.52 -22.02 -2.85
C GLY A 26 1.00 -20.74 -3.55
N TRP A 27 0.15 -19.71 -3.67
CA TRP A 27 0.57 -18.44 -4.27
C TRP A 27 1.46 -17.63 -3.33
N LYS A 28 2.35 -16.84 -3.93
CA LYS A 28 3.29 -15.94 -3.23
C LYS A 28 2.54 -14.94 -2.36
N VAL A 29 2.78 -15.00 -1.05
CA VAL A 29 2.33 -14.00 -0.07
C VAL A 29 3.54 -13.22 0.41
N VAL A 30 3.41 -11.89 0.47
CA VAL A 30 4.46 -11.00 0.96
C VAL A 30 4.17 -10.56 2.38
N ASP A 31 5.14 -10.74 3.27
CA ASP A 31 5.11 -10.18 4.63
C ASP A 31 5.88 -8.85 4.69
N PRO A 32 5.58 -7.95 5.65
CA PRO A 32 6.29 -6.68 5.77
C PRO A 32 7.81 -6.78 5.89
N SER A 33 8.35 -7.86 6.46
CA SER A 33 9.80 -8.10 6.53
C SER A 33 10.46 -8.22 5.16
N TYR A 34 9.70 -8.58 4.12
CA TYR A 34 10.18 -8.61 2.74
C TYR A 34 10.68 -7.23 2.30
N TYR A 35 9.94 -6.17 2.62
CA TYR A 35 10.25 -4.80 2.17
C TYR A 35 10.77 -3.88 3.29
N LEU A 36 10.75 -4.34 4.55
CA LEU A 36 11.31 -3.66 5.72
C LEU A 36 12.18 -4.61 6.54
N ASP A 37 13.48 -4.65 6.24
CA ASP A 37 14.49 -5.36 7.05
C ASP A 37 15.01 -4.52 8.23
N HIS A 38 14.61 -3.27 8.36
CA HIS A 38 14.90 -2.45 9.54
C HIS A 38 13.92 -2.77 10.69
N ASN A 39 14.34 -3.60 11.65
CA ASN A 39 13.52 -4.09 12.78
C ASN A 39 12.68 -3.01 13.47
N LYS A 40 13.26 -1.84 13.80
CA LYS A 40 12.51 -0.73 14.42
C LYS A 40 11.34 -0.24 13.54
N LEU A 41 11.56 -0.05 12.25
CA LEU A 41 10.52 0.40 11.31
C LEU A 41 9.45 -0.67 11.11
N LEU A 42 9.85 -1.94 11.04
CA LEU A 42 8.93 -3.08 10.97
C LEU A 42 8.01 -3.14 12.21
N THR A 43 8.58 -3.08 13.41
CA THR A 43 7.81 -3.05 14.66
C THR A 43 6.89 -1.85 14.74
N MET A 44 7.35 -0.67 14.32
CA MET A 44 6.52 0.54 14.27
C MET A 44 5.36 0.38 13.28
N LEU A 45 5.60 -0.16 12.08
CA LEU A 45 4.55 -0.42 11.09
C LEU A 45 3.47 -1.33 11.69
N ILE A 46 3.86 -2.48 12.26
CA ILE A 46 2.94 -3.44 12.86
C ILE A 46 2.15 -2.82 14.01
N SER A 47 2.82 -2.06 14.89
CA SER A 47 2.19 -1.39 16.02
C SER A 47 1.17 -0.35 15.57
N LEU A 48 1.51 0.51 14.61
CA LEU A 48 0.59 1.53 14.09
C LEU A 48 -0.62 0.92 13.39
N ARG A 49 -0.45 -0.18 12.64
CA ARG A 49 -1.58 -0.92 12.05
C ARG A 49 -2.55 -1.42 13.13
N LYS A 50 -2.03 -2.00 14.22
CA LYS A 50 -2.85 -2.42 15.37
C LYS A 50 -3.62 -1.24 15.98
N THR A 51 -2.96 -0.10 16.16
CA THR A 51 -3.60 1.13 16.67
C THR A 51 -4.72 1.63 15.76
N VAL A 52 -4.54 1.58 14.43
CA VAL A 52 -5.60 1.99 13.50
C VAL A 52 -6.77 1.00 13.53
N PHE A 53 -6.49 -0.31 13.56
CA PHE A 53 -7.51 -1.35 13.51
C PHE A 53 -8.21 -1.63 14.84
N SER A 54 -7.69 -1.13 15.97
CA SER A 54 -8.38 -1.15 17.25
C SER A 54 -9.47 -0.07 17.37
N ASP A 55 -9.48 0.95 16.49
CA ASP A 55 -10.58 1.91 16.44
C ASP A 55 -11.84 1.21 15.88
N PRO A 56 -12.95 1.16 16.62
CA PRO A 56 -14.17 0.46 16.19
C PRO A 56 -14.76 1.03 14.90
N ARG A 57 -14.52 2.32 14.61
CA ARG A 57 -14.95 2.97 13.36
C ARG A 57 -14.20 2.45 12.16
N ALA A 58 -13.08 1.74 12.35
CA ALA A 58 -12.33 1.10 11.29
C ALA A 58 -13.10 -0.06 10.63
N ARG A 59 -14.14 -0.60 11.29
CA ARG A 59 -15.05 -1.62 10.73
C ARG A 59 -14.30 -2.74 9.99
N VAL A 60 -13.31 -3.31 10.68
CA VAL A 60 -12.44 -4.36 10.14
C VAL A 60 -13.27 -5.57 9.74
N GLY A 61 -13.08 -6.07 8.51
CA GLY A 61 -13.74 -7.29 8.07
C GLY A 61 -13.03 -8.56 8.52
N LYS A 62 -13.72 -9.67 8.33
CA LYS A 62 -13.25 -11.01 8.74
C LYS A 62 -12.49 -11.74 7.64
N ASN A 63 -12.70 -11.36 6.38
CA ASN A 63 -12.06 -12.04 5.25
C ASN A 63 -10.68 -11.44 4.98
N VAL A 64 -9.80 -12.27 4.44
CA VAL A 64 -8.44 -11.90 4.05
C VAL A 64 -8.26 -12.17 2.57
N THR A 65 -7.70 -11.21 1.86
CA THR A 65 -7.37 -11.26 0.43
C THR A 65 -6.02 -10.56 0.19
N TYR A 66 -5.56 -10.46 -1.06
CA TYR A 66 -4.42 -9.60 -1.39
C TYR A 66 -4.79 -8.12 -1.37
N ALA A 67 -3.86 -7.24 -0.98
CA ALA A 67 -4.08 -5.80 -1.09
C ALA A 67 -4.41 -5.34 -2.52
N PHE A 68 -3.81 -5.98 -3.52
CA PHE A 68 -4.13 -5.74 -4.94
C PHE A 68 -5.61 -6.04 -5.23
N ASP A 69 -6.07 -7.24 -4.88
CA ASP A 69 -7.46 -7.65 -5.06
C ASP A 69 -8.41 -6.71 -4.31
N LEU A 70 -8.07 -6.41 -3.05
CA LEU A 70 -8.84 -5.56 -2.16
C LEU A 70 -9.14 -4.19 -2.78
N TYR A 71 -8.13 -3.56 -3.38
CA TYR A 71 -8.24 -2.19 -3.86
C TYR A 71 -8.64 -2.08 -5.33
N VAL A 72 -8.10 -2.94 -6.19
CA VAL A 72 -8.26 -2.83 -7.65
C VAL A 72 -9.65 -3.23 -8.10
N ARG A 73 -10.21 -4.32 -7.55
CA ARG A 73 -11.51 -4.87 -8.00
C ARG A 73 -12.68 -3.91 -7.80
N LYS A 74 -12.60 -3.05 -6.78
CA LYS A 74 -13.72 -2.16 -6.38
C LYS A 74 -13.37 -0.68 -6.39
N GLY A 75 -12.10 -0.34 -6.57
CA GLY A 75 -11.65 1.04 -6.55
C GLY A 75 -11.94 1.75 -7.87
N ARG A 76 -12.65 2.88 -7.81
CA ARG A 76 -12.96 3.69 -9.00
C ARG A 76 -11.71 4.13 -9.78
N ALA A 77 -10.64 4.48 -9.07
CA ALA A 77 -9.35 4.86 -9.68
C ALA A 77 -8.69 3.72 -10.47
N TYR A 78 -9.11 2.47 -10.21
CA TYR A 78 -8.57 1.26 -10.83
C TYR A 78 -9.54 0.61 -11.79
N LYS A 79 -10.69 1.25 -12.11
CA LYS A 79 -11.76 0.63 -12.92
C LYS A 79 -11.24 0.11 -14.27
N ASP A 80 -10.43 0.89 -14.95
CA ASP A 80 -9.91 0.52 -16.27
C ASP A 80 -8.80 -0.54 -16.17
N LEU A 81 -7.94 -0.44 -15.15
CA LEU A 81 -6.99 -1.50 -14.82
C LEU A 81 -7.73 -2.82 -14.55
N PHE A 82 -8.80 -2.77 -13.76
CA PHE A 82 -9.60 -3.93 -13.43
C PHE A 82 -10.25 -4.55 -14.67
N LYS A 83 -10.85 -3.72 -15.52
CA LYS A 83 -11.56 -4.17 -16.73
C LYS A 83 -10.62 -4.78 -17.78
N HIS A 84 -9.39 -4.27 -17.90
CA HIS A 84 -8.55 -4.57 -19.07
C HIS A 84 -7.26 -5.34 -18.75
N ASN A 85 -6.73 -5.26 -17.53
CA ASN A 85 -5.39 -5.75 -17.22
C ASN A 85 -5.28 -6.48 -15.86
N TYR A 86 -6.40 -6.73 -15.17
CA TYR A 86 -6.38 -7.25 -13.80
C TYR A 86 -5.60 -8.56 -13.66
N ASP A 87 -5.98 -9.59 -14.41
CA ASP A 87 -5.37 -10.93 -14.27
C ASP A 87 -3.91 -10.89 -14.72
N ARG A 88 -3.61 -10.26 -15.86
CA ARG A 88 -2.25 -10.11 -16.38
C ARG A 88 -1.31 -9.41 -15.39
N ILE A 89 -1.77 -8.33 -14.75
CA ILE A 89 -0.94 -7.61 -13.76
C ILE A 89 -0.81 -8.43 -12.48
N LYS A 90 -1.87 -9.13 -12.06
CA LYS A 90 -1.81 -10.00 -10.89
C LYS A 90 -0.82 -11.14 -11.07
N GLU A 91 -0.84 -11.80 -12.21
CA GLU A 91 0.12 -12.84 -12.59
C GLU A 91 1.55 -12.28 -12.62
N LEU A 92 1.74 -11.11 -13.28
CA LEU A 92 3.04 -10.44 -13.32
C LEU A 92 3.59 -10.17 -11.90
N LEU A 93 2.76 -9.68 -10.98
CA LEU A 93 3.19 -9.43 -9.60
C LEU A 93 3.62 -10.71 -8.86
N VAL A 94 2.97 -11.84 -9.16
CA VAL A 94 3.20 -13.12 -8.49
C VAL A 94 4.44 -13.82 -9.05
N GLU A 95 4.59 -13.84 -10.37
CA GLU A 95 5.62 -14.60 -11.06
C GLU A 95 6.92 -13.81 -11.25
N SER A 96 6.83 -12.47 -11.33
CA SER A 96 7.98 -11.61 -11.59
C SER A 96 8.53 -10.97 -10.32
N ASN A 97 9.84 -10.68 -10.35
CA ASN A 97 10.51 -9.83 -9.37
C ASN A 97 10.89 -8.46 -9.96
N ILE A 98 10.32 -8.12 -11.12
CA ILE A 98 10.55 -6.85 -11.83
C ILE A 98 9.69 -5.74 -11.25
N VAL A 99 8.42 -6.04 -10.91
CA VAL A 99 7.47 -5.03 -10.44
C VAL A 99 7.17 -5.23 -8.96
N GLU A 100 7.43 -4.18 -8.18
CA GLU A 100 7.02 -4.05 -6.80
C GLU A 100 5.88 -3.03 -6.73
N TRP A 101 4.70 -3.42 -6.27
CA TRP A 101 3.55 -2.52 -6.19
C TRP A 101 3.11 -2.34 -4.74
N PHE A 102 3.10 -1.10 -4.28
CA PHE A 102 2.62 -0.71 -2.96
C PHE A 102 1.39 0.18 -3.02
N PHE A 103 0.53 0.04 -2.02
CA PHE A 103 -0.59 0.95 -1.79
C PHE A 103 -0.37 1.77 -0.52
N LEU A 104 -0.43 3.09 -0.65
CA LEU A 104 -0.56 4.01 0.49
C LEU A 104 -1.98 3.90 1.03
N SER A 105 -2.11 3.64 2.33
CA SER A 105 -3.36 3.15 2.92
C SER A 105 -3.63 3.80 4.27
N GLY A 106 -4.83 4.36 4.46
CA GLY A 106 -5.27 4.85 5.77
C GLY A 106 -5.18 3.80 6.89
N GLY A 107 -5.44 2.54 6.54
CA GLY A 107 -5.44 1.41 7.47
C GLY A 107 -4.05 0.83 7.70
N PHE A 108 -3.35 0.57 6.59
CA PHE A 108 -2.09 -0.16 6.61
C PHE A 108 -0.84 0.72 6.60
N GLY A 109 -0.99 2.05 6.41
CA GLY A 109 0.09 3.00 6.17
C GLY A 109 0.62 2.87 4.73
N ILE A 110 1.36 1.79 4.51
CA ILE A 110 1.75 1.27 3.21
C ILE A 110 1.66 -0.26 3.25
N ILE A 111 1.24 -0.87 2.15
CA ILE A 111 1.03 -2.31 2.06
C ILE A 111 1.45 -2.81 0.67
N HIS A 112 2.18 -3.93 0.61
CA HIS A 112 2.56 -4.53 -0.66
C HIS A 112 1.35 -5.18 -1.35
N ALA A 113 1.30 -5.19 -2.68
CA ALA A 113 0.18 -5.69 -3.47
C ALA A 113 -0.19 -7.16 -3.16
N LEU A 114 0.82 -7.98 -2.88
CA LEU A 114 0.67 -9.40 -2.50
C LEU A 114 0.69 -9.64 -0.99
N GLU A 115 0.57 -8.58 -0.18
CA GLU A 115 0.41 -8.73 1.26
C GLU A 115 -1.05 -9.05 1.60
N LYS A 116 -1.24 -9.87 2.64
CA LYS A 116 -2.56 -10.17 3.21
C LYS A 116 -3.21 -8.90 3.74
N ALA A 117 -4.41 -8.62 3.27
CA ALA A 117 -5.21 -7.48 3.64
C ALA A 117 -6.65 -7.90 3.94
N HIS A 118 -7.32 -7.13 4.78
CA HIS A 118 -8.75 -7.26 5.06
C HIS A 118 -9.42 -5.93 4.75
N ARG A 119 -10.74 -5.93 4.54
CA ARG A 119 -11.47 -4.66 4.43
C ARG A 119 -11.37 -3.87 5.73
N TYR A 120 -11.40 -2.55 5.60
CA TYR A 120 -11.41 -1.58 6.70
C TYR A 120 -11.92 -0.22 6.18
N GLN A 121 -12.15 0.71 7.10
CA GLN A 121 -12.40 2.12 6.85
C GLN A 121 -11.35 2.95 7.59
N ALA A 122 -10.56 3.73 6.88
CA ALA A 122 -9.63 4.71 7.45
C ALA A 122 -9.07 5.53 6.28
N THR A 123 -8.71 6.78 6.53
CA THR A 123 -8.23 7.66 5.46
C THR A 123 -7.20 8.67 5.97
N PHE A 124 -6.35 9.14 5.08
CA PHE A 124 -5.47 10.29 5.32
C PHE A 124 -6.14 11.64 5.09
N ASN A 125 -7.37 11.68 4.57
CA ASN A 125 -8.09 12.92 4.33
C ASN A 125 -9.03 13.25 5.51
N TYR A 126 -8.82 14.38 6.16
CA TYR A 126 -9.58 14.80 7.34
C TYR A 126 -11.08 14.98 7.06
N ASN A 127 -11.43 15.63 5.95
CA ASN A 127 -12.82 15.91 5.60
C ASN A 127 -13.60 14.62 5.34
N ILE A 128 -13.01 13.67 4.61
CA ILE A 128 -13.61 12.35 4.38
C ILE A 128 -13.78 11.60 5.70
N ALA A 129 -12.77 11.64 6.58
CA ALA A 129 -12.82 10.98 7.89
C ALA A 129 -13.99 11.50 8.74
N HIS A 130 -14.12 12.82 8.83
CA HIS A 130 -15.18 13.48 9.57
C HIS A 130 -16.57 13.19 8.98
N GLN A 131 -16.74 13.41 7.67
CA GLN A 131 -18.03 13.23 6.98
C GLN A 131 -18.54 11.79 7.05
N ARG A 132 -17.65 10.80 7.01
CA ARG A 132 -18.03 9.37 7.01
C ARG A 132 -17.96 8.73 8.40
N ASN A 133 -17.57 9.48 9.43
CA ASN A 133 -17.27 8.97 10.76
C ASN A 133 -16.34 7.74 10.74
N ILE A 134 -15.20 7.89 10.07
CA ILE A 134 -14.14 6.86 9.99
C ILE A 134 -12.82 7.44 10.53
N PRO A 135 -11.84 6.60 10.92
CA PRO A 135 -10.58 7.07 11.47
C PRO A 135 -9.81 7.99 10.51
N TYR A 136 -9.40 9.16 11.03
CA TYR A 136 -8.41 10.04 10.40
C TYR A 136 -7.01 9.62 10.85
N THR A 137 -6.19 9.15 9.92
CA THR A 137 -4.95 8.44 10.27
C THR A 137 -3.67 9.14 9.83
N ALA A 138 -3.75 10.24 9.07
CA ALA A 138 -2.55 10.93 8.59
C ALA A 138 -1.59 11.34 9.72
N LYS A 139 -2.14 11.78 10.87
CA LYS A 139 -1.35 12.09 12.07
C LYS A 139 -0.70 10.87 12.71
N ILE A 140 -1.37 9.72 12.70
CA ILE A 140 -0.84 8.44 13.22
C ILE A 140 0.37 8.01 12.39
N TRP A 141 0.30 8.20 11.08
CA TRP A 141 1.34 7.80 10.13
C TRP A 141 2.44 8.84 9.90
N ASN A 142 2.26 10.07 10.39
CA ASN A 142 3.19 11.17 10.14
C ASN A 142 4.60 10.85 10.67
N GLY A 143 5.62 11.15 9.85
CA GLY A 143 7.02 10.84 10.16
C GLY A 143 7.39 9.38 9.93
N THR A 144 6.63 8.43 10.45
CA THR A 144 6.91 6.98 10.30
C THR A 144 6.73 6.50 8.87
N LEU A 145 5.64 6.87 8.21
CA LEU A 145 5.36 6.42 6.84
C LEU A 145 6.40 6.94 5.85
N VAL A 146 6.88 8.18 6.02
CA VAL A 146 7.95 8.74 5.18
C VAL A 146 9.25 7.93 5.33
N LYS A 147 9.65 7.59 6.56
CA LYS A 147 10.84 6.77 6.83
C LYS A 147 10.72 5.37 6.24
N ILE A 148 9.53 4.76 6.32
CA ILE A 148 9.24 3.46 5.71
C ILE A 148 9.39 3.55 4.19
N CYS A 149 8.83 4.59 3.55
CA CYS A 149 8.96 4.77 2.11
C CYS A 149 10.42 4.99 1.69
N ASP A 150 11.18 5.83 2.40
CA ASP A 150 12.62 6.00 2.17
C ASP A 150 13.38 4.68 2.26
N HIS A 151 13.03 3.84 3.25
CA HIS A 151 13.61 2.49 3.39
C HIS A 151 13.28 1.59 2.20
N ILE A 152 12.03 1.57 1.76
CA ILE A 152 11.58 0.80 0.58
C ILE A 152 12.38 1.23 -0.67
N PHE A 153 12.50 2.54 -0.91
CA PHE A 153 13.31 3.05 -2.03
C PHE A 153 14.77 2.61 -1.94
N SER A 154 15.39 2.71 -0.76
CA SER A 154 16.76 2.29 -0.54
C SER A 154 16.96 0.78 -0.70
N LYS A 155 15.98 -0.03 -0.30
CA LYS A 155 16.06 -1.49 -0.37
C LYS A 155 15.95 -2.00 -1.80
N PHE A 156 14.99 -1.50 -2.55
CA PHE A 156 14.72 -1.98 -3.91
C PHE A 156 15.57 -1.31 -4.98
N THR A 157 16.12 -0.13 -4.69
CA THR A 157 16.92 0.67 -5.64
C THR A 157 16.27 0.71 -7.03
N PRO A 158 15.00 1.15 -7.14
CA PRO A 158 14.25 1.00 -8.38
C PRO A 158 14.82 1.87 -9.50
N THR A 159 14.79 1.34 -10.72
CA THR A 159 15.13 2.07 -11.96
C THR A 159 14.03 3.05 -12.32
N TRP A 160 12.77 2.62 -12.14
CA TRP A 160 11.59 3.42 -12.45
C TRP A 160 10.67 3.48 -11.25
N VAL A 161 10.15 4.67 -10.96
CA VAL A 161 9.18 4.90 -9.88
C VAL A 161 7.96 5.59 -10.45
N TYR A 162 6.80 4.95 -10.31
CA TYR A 162 5.50 5.52 -10.68
C TYR A 162 4.67 5.78 -9.43
N VAL A 163 4.24 7.03 -9.24
CA VAL A 163 3.44 7.44 -8.09
C VAL A 163 2.13 8.06 -8.58
N PHE A 164 0.98 7.50 -8.16
CA PHE A 164 -0.32 8.06 -8.52
C PHE A 164 -1.36 7.91 -7.41
N GLY A 165 -2.14 8.96 -7.19
CA GLY A 165 -3.15 9.00 -6.13
C GLY A 165 -3.55 10.43 -5.82
N SER A 166 -4.45 10.60 -4.85
CA SER A 166 -4.78 11.95 -4.38
C SER A 166 -3.63 12.57 -3.59
N LYS A 167 -3.63 13.90 -3.51
CA LYS A 167 -2.65 14.69 -2.76
C LYS A 167 -2.44 14.19 -1.33
N ASP A 168 -3.52 13.90 -0.61
CA ASP A 168 -3.48 13.40 0.78
C ASP A 168 -2.66 12.12 0.96
N TYR A 169 -2.48 11.33 -0.10
CA TYR A 169 -1.65 10.13 -0.11
C TYR A 169 -0.26 10.44 -0.67
N THR A 170 -0.17 11.06 -1.85
CA THR A 170 1.12 11.28 -2.52
C THR A 170 2.05 12.23 -1.77
N ASP A 171 1.52 13.11 -0.92
CA ASP A 171 2.33 14.04 -0.12
C ASP A 171 3.29 13.31 0.85
N PHE A 172 2.97 12.08 1.28
CA PHE A 172 3.93 11.26 2.04
C PHE A 172 5.16 10.89 1.22
N ILE A 173 4.97 10.58 -0.07
CA ILE A 173 6.07 10.23 -0.99
C ILE A 173 6.90 11.46 -1.31
N LYS A 174 6.26 12.60 -1.59
CA LYS A 174 6.96 13.86 -1.87
C LYS A 174 7.87 14.34 -0.73
N ARG A 175 7.61 13.89 0.50
CA ARG A 175 8.43 14.21 1.68
C ARG A 175 9.65 13.31 1.87
N THR A 176 9.74 12.20 1.12
CA THR A 176 10.87 11.27 1.18
C THR A 176 12.15 11.93 0.67
N GLN A 177 13.30 11.45 1.14
CA GLN A 177 14.61 11.86 0.63
C GLN A 177 14.79 11.43 -0.82
N TYR A 178 14.26 10.27 -1.19
CA TYR A 178 14.27 9.80 -2.58
C TYR A 178 13.64 10.85 -3.52
N TRP A 179 12.39 11.26 -3.24
CA TRP A 179 11.67 12.19 -4.09
C TRP A 179 12.32 13.58 -4.17
N LYS A 180 12.80 14.08 -3.03
CA LYS A 180 13.51 15.38 -2.97
C LYS A 180 14.82 15.39 -3.75
N LYS A 181 15.46 14.23 -3.94
CA LYS A 181 16.68 14.11 -4.75
C LYS A 181 16.38 13.99 -6.24
N SER A 182 15.26 13.37 -6.62
CA SER A 182 14.86 13.26 -8.02
C SER A 182 14.31 14.55 -8.62
N GLU A 183 13.91 15.52 -7.78
CA GLU A 183 13.48 16.86 -8.21
C GLU A 183 14.64 17.85 -8.40
N LYS A 184 15.89 17.44 -8.12
CA LYS A 184 17.10 18.23 -8.35
C LYS A 184 17.76 17.83 -9.66
#